data_AF-A0A949NPZ7-F1
#
_entry.id   AF-A0A949NPZ7-F1
#
_cell.length_a   1.000
_cell.length_b   1.000
_cell.length_c   1.000
_cell.angle_alpha   90.00
_cell.angle_beta   90.00
_cell.angle_gamma   90.00
#
_symmetry.space_group_name_H-M   'P 1'
#
loop_
_entity.id
_entity.type
_entity.pdbx_description
1 polymer ?
#
loop_
_entity_poly.entity_id
_entity_poly.type
_entity_poly.pdbx_seq_one_letter_code
_entity_poly.pdbx_strand_id
1 'polypeptide(L)'
;MPNELDWPTYRRLFAQAVNLENAGATKAALEIYHEIVDKYCPIGAEYYRRPALLLEAAGDPEGALVFVRFAILNHLHLEGAEKEAIMAEFGPWAKRLSGHV
;
A
#
# COMPACT_ATOMS: atom_id res chain seq x y z
N MET A 1 -13.09 2.91 -10.34
CA MET A 1 -13.74 3.85 -9.40
C MET A 1 -13.35 3.40 -8.00
N PRO A 2 -12.75 4.25 -7.15
CA PRO A 2 -12.56 3.92 -5.74
C PRO A 2 -13.94 3.67 -5.13
N ASN A 3 -14.14 2.50 -4.53
CA ASN A 3 -15.43 2.13 -3.95
C ASN A 3 -15.54 2.73 -2.55
N GLU A 4 -15.77 4.05 -2.44
CA GLU A 4 -15.99 4.73 -1.16
C GLU A 4 -17.16 4.11 -0.35
N LEU A 5 -18.08 3.42 -1.03
CA LEU A 5 -19.18 2.66 -0.44
C LEU A 5 -18.74 1.54 0.51
N ASP A 6 -17.53 1.01 0.33
CA ASP A 6 -17.00 -0.10 1.13
C ASP A 6 -16.03 0.36 2.23
N TRP A 7 -15.91 1.67 2.46
CA TRP A 7 -14.99 2.26 3.44
C TRP A 7 -15.06 1.63 4.84
N PRO A 8 -16.24 1.38 5.43
CA PRO A 8 -16.32 0.71 6.73
C PRO A 8 -15.72 -0.70 6.72
N THR A 9 -15.82 -1.41 5.60
CA THR A 9 -15.36 -2.80 5.44
C THR A 9 -13.84 -2.85 5.39
N TYR A 10 -13.21 -2.14 4.44
CA TYR A 10 -11.76 -2.20 4.31
C TYR A 10 -11.03 -1.46 5.44
N ARG A 11 -11.68 -0.51 6.12
CA ARG A 11 -11.15 0.08 7.37
C ARG A 11 -11.06 -0.94 8.50
N ARG A 12 -12.05 -1.84 8.63
CA ARG A 12 -12.00 -2.93 9.63
C ARG A 12 -10.92 -3.95 9.29
N LEU A 13 -10.82 -4.34 8.01
CA LEU A 13 -9.74 -5.21 7.53
C LEU A 13 -8.37 -4.59 7.81
N PHE A 14 -8.20 -3.28 7.57
CA PHE A 14 -6.94 -2.60 7.85
C PHE A 14 -6.60 -2.65 9.34
N ALA A 15 -7.54 -2.37 10.23
CA ALA A 15 -7.32 -2.51 11.68
C ALA A 15 -6.95 -3.95 12.08
N GLN A 16 -7.55 -4.96 11.46
CA GLN A 16 -7.20 -6.36 11.66
C GLN A 16 -5.77 -6.67 11.19
N ALA A 17 -5.36 -6.19 10.02
CA ALA A 17 -4.00 -6.34 9.50
C ALA A 17 -2.97 -5.73 10.45
N VAL A 18 -3.25 -4.52 10.97
CA VAL A 18 -2.40 -3.85 11.97
C VAL A 18 -2.29 -4.66 13.27
N ASN A 19 -3.38 -5.26 13.74
CA ASN A 19 -3.34 -6.11 14.93
C ASN A 19 -2.50 -7.38 14.70
N LEU A 20 -2.59 -7.98 13.51
CA LEU A 20 -1.76 -9.15 13.15
C LEU A 20 -0.28 -8.78 13.04
N GLU A 21 0.03 -7.63 12.45
CA GLU A 21 1.39 -7.06 12.40
C GLU A 21 1.97 -6.90 13.81
N ASN A 22 1.21 -6.27 14.72
CA ASN A 22 1.63 -6.09 16.12
C ASN A 22 1.80 -7.41 16.88
N ALA A 23 1.08 -8.47 16.47
CA ALA A 23 1.21 -9.81 17.03
C ALA A 23 2.36 -10.63 16.39
N GLY A 24 3.12 -10.05 15.45
CA GLY A 24 4.18 -10.74 14.71
C GLY A 24 3.67 -11.69 13.61
N ALA A 25 2.36 -11.70 13.34
CA ALA A 25 1.74 -12.50 12.29
C ALA A 25 1.84 -11.82 10.92
N THR A 26 3.06 -11.47 10.52
CA THR A 26 3.39 -10.68 9.32
C THR A 26 2.73 -11.22 8.05
N LYS A 27 2.77 -12.53 7.81
CA LYS A 27 2.18 -13.14 6.61
C LYS A 27 0.66 -12.91 6.55
N ALA A 28 -0.04 -13.14 7.65
CA ALA A 28 -1.49 -12.97 7.71
C ALA A 28 -1.89 -11.49 7.57
N ALA A 29 -1.08 -10.56 8.11
CA ALA A 29 -1.28 -9.13 7.89
C ALA A 29 -1.17 -8.76 6.41
N LEU A 30 -0.14 -9.28 5.71
CA LEU A 30 0.08 -9.03 4.29
C LEU A 30 -1.03 -9.60 3.39
N GLU A 31 -1.58 -10.76 3.72
CA GLU A 31 -2.74 -11.32 3.02
C GLU A 31 -3.95 -10.35 3.06
N ILE A 32 -4.21 -9.75 4.22
CA ILE A 32 -5.29 -8.77 4.37
C ILE A 32 -4.97 -7.47 3.63
N TYR A 33 -3.73 -6.97 3.73
CA TYR A 33 -3.34 -5.77 2.98
C TYR A 33 -3.50 -5.97 1.47
N HIS A 34 -3.12 -7.13 0.94
CA HIS A 34 -3.35 -7.49 -0.46
C HIS A 34 -4.83 -7.50 -0.80
N GLU A 35 -5.66 -8.14 0.02
CA GLU A 35 -7.12 -8.14 -0.20
C GLU A 35 -7.68 -6.71 -0.26
N ILE A 36 -7.20 -5.83 0.62
CA ILE A 36 -7.66 -4.44 0.66
C ILE A 36 -7.34 -3.72 -0.66
N VAL A 37 -6.09 -3.78 -1.11
CA VAL A 37 -5.65 -3.02 -2.30
C VAL A 37 -6.21 -3.60 -3.60
N ASP A 38 -6.41 -4.92 -3.66
CA ASP A 38 -6.94 -5.61 -4.84
C ASP A 38 -8.45 -5.38 -5.02
N LYS A 39 -9.22 -5.44 -3.93
CA LYS A 39 -10.69 -5.33 -4.00
C LYS A 39 -11.23 -3.91 -3.93
N TYR A 40 -10.61 -3.04 -3.14
CA TYR A 40 -11.21 -1.76 -2.77
C TYR A 40 -10.46 -0.54 -3.31
N CYS A 41 -9.20 -0.69 -3.71
CA CYS A 41 -8.37 0.38 -4.26
C CYS A 41 -8.46 1.69 -3.44
N PRO A 42 -8.16 1.65 -2.13
CA PRO A 42 -8.42 2.78 -1.25
C PRO A 42 -7.57 4.01 -1.61
N ILE A 43 -8.10 5.21 -1.34
CA ILE A 43 -7.39 6.47 -1.63
C ILE A 43 -6.27 6.76 -0.60
N GLY A 44 -6.33 6.16 0.59
CA GLY A 44 -5.31 6.40 1.61
C GLY A 44 -3.93 5.85 1.20
N ALA A 45 -2.89 6.67 1.30
CA ALA A 45 -1.52 6.22 1.04
C ALA A 45 -1.07 5.12 2.04
N GLU A 46 -1.62 5.11 3.25
CA GLU A 46 -1.27 4.16 4.31
C GLU A 46 -1.56 2.69 3.95
N TYR A 47 -2.58 2.44 3.13
CA TYR A 47 -2.95 1.10 2.68
C TYR A 47 -1.88 0.46 1.77
N TYR A 48 -0.98 1.29 1.22
CA TYR A 48 0.12 0.87 0.37
C TYR A 48 1.47 1.01 1.08
N ARG A 49 1.68 2.13 1.78
CA ARG A 49 2.92 2.43 2.51
C ARG A 49 3.23 1.36 3.55
N ARG A 50 2.25 1.00 4.38
CA ARG A 50 2.47 0.10 5.50
C ARG A 50 2.87 -1.32 5.08
N PRO A 51 2.14 -2.01 4.18
CA PRO A 51 2.58 -3.32 3.70
C PRO A 51 3.91 -3.27 2.94
N ALA A 52 4.20 -2.19 2.18
CA ALA A 52 5.48 -2.06 1.50
C ALA A 52 6.67 -1.99 2.49
N LEU A 53 6.55 -1.20 3.57
CA LEU A 53 7.57 -1.15 4.63
C LEU A 53 7.76 -2.51 5.31
N LEU A 54 6.65 -3.22 5.55
CA LEU A 54 6.67 -4.53 6.20
C LEU A 54 7.39 -5.58 5.33
N LEU A 55 7.17 -5.56 4.02
CA LEU A 55 7.86 -6.44 3.06
C LEU A 55 9.35 -6.12 2.93
N GLU A 56 9.72 -4.84 2.90
CA GLU A 56 11.13 -4.46 2.92
C GLU A 56 11.85 -4.91 4.19
N ALA A 57 11.21 -4.73 5.35
CA ALA A 57 11.76 -5.19 6.62
C ALA A 57 11.91 -6.73 6.66
N ALA A 58 11.08 -7.45 5.91
CA ALA A 58 11.16 -8.90 5.74
C ALA A 58 12.17 -9.35 4.66
N GLY A 59 12.83 -8.42 3.96
CA GLY A 59 13.78 -8.73 2.89
C GLY A 59 13.12 -9.11 1.55
N ASP A 60 11.86 -8.71 1.33
CA ASP A 60 11.11 -8.91 0.09
C ASP A 60 10.90 -7.58 -0.67
N PRO A 61 11.94 -7.07 -1.37
CA PRO A 61 11.84 -5.81 -2.12
C PRO A 61 10.89 -5.91 -3.32
N GLU A 62 10.71 -7.10 -3.90
CA GLU A 62 9.80 -7.32 -5.02
C GLU A 62 8.34 -7.21 -4.57
N GLY A 63 7.98 -7.84 -3.45
CA GLY A 63 6.68 -7.67 -2.83
C GLY A 63 6.41 -6.21 -2.45
N ALA A 64 7.40 -5.53 -1.86
CA ALA A 64 7.27 -4.12 -1.52
C ALA A 64 7.00 -3.25 -2.77
N LEU A 65 7.67 -3.55 -3.88
CA LEU A 65 7.50 -2.83 -5.15
C LEU A 65 6.09 -2.97 -5.70
N VAL A 66 5.43 -4.11 -5.49
CA VAL A 66 4.02 -4.30 -5.89
C VAL A 66 3.11 -3.28 -5.21
N PHE A 67 3.21 -3.11 -3.89
CA PHE A 67 2.39 -2.13 -3.16
C PHE A 67 2.73 -0.69 -3.53
N VAL A 68 4.01 -0.37 -3.71
CA VAL A 68 4.44 0.96 -4.17
C VAL A 68 3.88 1.28 -5.56
N ARG A 69 3.88 0.30 -6.47
CA ARG A 69 3.27 0.46 -7.80
C ARG A 69 1.76 0.61 -7.72
N PHE A 70 1.09 -0.15 -6.86
CA PHE A 70 -0.34 0.05 -6.63
C PHE A 70 -0.67 1.46 -6.15
N ALA A 71 0.14 2.03 -5.24
CA ALA A 71 -0.05 3.41 -4.80
C ALA A 71 0.05 4.39 -5.98
N ILE A 72 1.08 4.27 -6.80
CA ILE A 72 1.27 5.16 -7.96
C ILE A 72 0.11 5.01 -8.95
N LEU A 73 -0.20 3.77 -9.34
CA LEU A 73 -1.23 3.47 -10.34
C LEU A 73 -2.63 3.90 -9.88
N ASN A 74 -2.99 3.62 -8.62
CA ASN A 74 -4.30 3.98 -8.09
C ASN A 74 -4.52 5.49 -8.07
N HIS A 75 -3.45 6.26 -7.87
CA HIS A 75 -3.52 7.72 -7.73
C HIS A 75 -3.10 8.49 -9.00
N LEU A 76 -2.93 7.83 -10.15
CA LEU A 76 -2.60 8.52 -11.41
C LEU A 76 -3.65 9.57 -11.83
N HIS A 77 -4.89 9.37 -11.39
CA HIS A 77 -6.02 10.25 -11.65
C HIS A 77 -6.04 11.51 -10.78
N LEU A 78 -5.22 11.58 -9.72
CA LEU A 78 -5.10 12.79 -8.91
C LEU A 78 -4.43 13.91 -9.71
N GLU A 79 -4.64 15.15 -9.28
CA GLU A 79 -4.01 16.33 -9.87
C GLU A 79 -3.44 17.26 -8.79
N GLY A 80 -2.58 18.20 -9.18
CA GLY A 80 -1.99 19.17 -8.27
C GLY A 80 -1.23 18.56 -7.09
N ALA A 81 -1.40 19.17 -5.91
CA ALA A 81 -0.62 18.86 -4.71
C ALA A 81 -0.77 17.41 -4.24
N GLU A 82 -1.92 16.78 -4.44
CA GLU A 82 -2.14 15.39 -4.01
C GLU A 82 -1.36 14.40 -4.87
N LYS A 83 -1.36 14.60 -6.20
CA LYS A 83 -0.51 13.83 -7.12
C LYS A 83 0.97 14.05 -6.82
N GLU A 84 1.37 15.29 -6.59
CA GLU A 84 2.76 15.63 -6.24
C GLU A 84 3.20 14.91 -4.96
N ALA A 85 2.36 14.88 -3.92
CA ALA A 85 2.64 14.19 -2.67
C ALA A 85 2.83 12.68 -2.87
N ILE A 86 1.92 12.02 -3.61
CA ILE A 86 2.05 10.59 -3.92
C ILE A 86 3.34 10.32 -4.70
N MET A 87 3.63 11.12 -5.73
CA MET A 87 4.82 10.91 -6.56
C MET A 87 6.13 11.22 -5.82
N ALA A 88 6.12 12.21 -4.91
CA ALA A 88 7.27 12.54 -4.09
C ALA A 88 7.63 11.43 -3.10
N GLU A 89 6.63 10.71 -2.59
CA GLU A 89 6.84 9.57 -1.69
C GLU A 89 7.16 8.28 -2.46
N PHE A 90 6.24 7.83 -3.31
CA PHE A 90 6.30 6.50 -3.91
C PHE A 90 7.20 6.45 -5.16
N GLY A 91 7.46 7.57 -5.83
CA GLY A 91 8.31 7.63 -7.02
C GLY A 91 9.77 7.26 -6.75
N PRO A 92 10.47 7.94 -5.82
CA PRO A 92 11.82 7.56 -5.41
C PRO A 92 11.88 6.14 -4.83
N TRP A 93 10.84 5.76 -4.08
CA TRP A 93 10.72 4.43 -3.50
C TRP A 93 10.69 3.34 -4.58
N ALA A 94 9.87 3.53 -5.63
CA ALA A 94 9.79 2.60 -6.75
C ALA A 94 11.13 2.44 -7.47
N LYS A 95 11.85 3.56 -7.72
CA LYS A 95 13.17 3.55 -8.35
C LYS A 95 14.20 2.76 -7.54
N ARG A 96 14.23 2.97 -6.23
CA ARG A 96 15.13 2.27 -5.31
C ARG A 96 14.87 0.77 -5.31
N LEU A 97 13.60 0.36 -5.26
CA LEU A 97 13.23 -1.06 -5.26
C LEU A 97 13.44 -1.73 -6.62
N SER A 98 13.31 -1.00 -7.73
CA SER A 98 13.53 -1.56 -9.08
C SER A 98 15.00 -1.71 -9.48
N GLY A 99 15.95 -1.37 -8.60
CA GLY A 99 17.39 -1.49 -8.89
C GLY A 99 17.92 -0.52 -9.96
N HIS A 100 17.17 0.53 -10.30
CA HIS A 100 17.61 1.57 -11.22
C HIS A 100 18.19 2.73 -10.41
N VAL A 101 19.50 2.70 -10.18
CA VAL A 101 20.32 3.80 -9.66
C VAL A 101 21.04 4.49 -10.81
#